data_AF-A0A4Y2K0S7-F1
#
_entry.id   AF-A0A4Y2K0S7-F1
#
_cell.length_a   1.000
_cell.length_b   1.000
_cell.length_c   1.000
_cell.angle_alpha   90.00
_cell.angle_beta   90.00
_cell.angle_gamma   90.00
#
_symmetry.space_group_name_H-M   'P 1'
#
loop_
_entity.id
_entity.type
_entity.pdbx_description
1 polymer ?
#
loop_
_entity_poly.entity_id
_entity_poly.type
_entity_poly.pdbx_seq_one_letter_code
_entity_poly.pdbx_strand_id
1 'polypeptide(L)'
;MLSNWAESFNNVNLASFAVSLEIAKRGKPFTDGEYVKDCFIRASEELFRDSKNIAEIMKKIKDLPLSAKTVQDRTAKMSSNVAHMQVEDIQLASALSLAILPHKRHGTSSPFRQVYVVPRSKRRTARIATALRANSWRRYSKCCAKMPGRQ
;
A
#
# COMPACT_ATOMS: atom_id res chain seq x y z
N MET A 1 10.94 -8.76 11.54
CA MET A 1 10.07 -9.17 12.65
C MET A 1 8.85 -8.25 12.62
N LEU A 2 7.68 -8.76 12.20
CA LEU A 2 6.39 -8.04 12.23
C LEU A 2 5.63 -8.39 13.51
N SER A 3 6.37 -8.53 14.60
CA SER A 3 5.87 -8.98 15.89
C SER A 3 6.16 -7.84 16.86
N ASN A 4 5.10 -7.14 17.25
CA ASN A 4 4.95 -6.22 18.40
C ASN A 4 4.02 -5.03 18.12
N TRP A 5 3.34 -5.00 16.97
CA TRP A 5 2.22 -4.07 16.77
C TRP A 5 0.91 -4.57 17.37
N ALA A 6 0.93 -5.74 18.01
CA ALA A 6 -0.23 -6.44 18.55
C ALA A 6 -0.43 -6.26 20.06
N GLU A 7 -0.05 -5.12 20.60
CA GLU A 7 -0.43 -4.76 21.96
C GLU A 7 -1.78 -4.03 21.91
N SER A 8 -2.81 -4.77 22.34
CA SER A 8 -4.26 -4.45 22.32
C SER A 8 -4.93 -4.43 20.93
N PHE A 9 -5.20 -5.61 20.35
CA PHE A 9 -6.00 -5.69 19.11
C PHE A 9 -7.45 -6.08 19.37
N ASN A 10 -8.34 -5.09 19.27
CA ASN A 10 -9.65 -5.33 18.70
C ASN A 10 -9.43 -5.77 17.24
N ASN A 11 -9.91 -6.96 16.83
CA ASN A 11 -9.80 -7.48 15.46
C ASN A 11 -10.21 -6.46 14.38
N VAL A 12 -11.12 -5.56 14.75
CA VAL A 12 -11.59 -4.41 13.96
C VAL A 12 -10.43 -3.47 13.58
N ASN A 13 -9.51 -3.16 14.49
CA ASN A 13 -8.35 -2.32 14.22
C ASN A 13 -7.38 -2.98 13.22
N LEU A 14 -7.14 -4.30 13.30
CA LEU A 14 -6.34 -5.00 12.30
C LEU A 14 -6.97 -4.95 10.91
N ALA A 15 -8.26 -5.28 10.82
CA ALA A 15 -9.01 -5.26 9.57
C ALA A 15 -8.94 -3.88 8.91
N SER A 16 -8.97 -2.83 9.71
CA SER A 16 -8.92 -1.46 9.22
C SER A 16 -7.56 -1.06 8.65
N PHE A 17 -6.44 -1.58 9.19
CA PHE A 17 -5.12 -1.48 8.56
C PHE A 17 -5.06 -2.25 7.24
N ALA A 18 -5.63 -3.46 7.20
CA ALA A 18 -5.64 -4.29 6.00
C ALA A 18 -6.38 -3.61 4.84
N VAL A 19 -7.57 -3.06 5.09
CA VAL A 19 -8.33 -2.32 4.07
C VAL A 19 -7.60 -1.05 3.64
N SER A 20 -7.05 -0.28 4.59
CA SER A 20 -6.29 0.95 4.27
C SER A 20 -5.07 0.65 3.39
N LEU A 21 -4.40 -0.47 3.63
CA LEU A 21 -3.29 -0.95 2.81
C LEU A 21 -3.72 -1.26 1.37
N GLU A 22 -4.87 -1.91 1.19
CA GLU A 22 -5.39 -2.21 -0.15
C GLU A 22 -5.79 -0.95 -0.92
N ILE A 23 -6.37 0.04 -0.24
CA ILE A 23 -6.65 1.38 -0.83
C ILE A 23 -5.34 2.04 -1.28
N ALA A 24 -4.34 2.08 -0.41
CA ALA A 24 -3.04 2.70 -0.69
C ALA A 24 -2.30 2.00 -1.84
N LYS A 25 -2.24 0.65 -1.85
CA LYS A 25 -1.59 -0.12 -2.92
C LYS A 25 -2.20 0.14 -4.30
N ARG A 26 -3.52 0.32 -4.35
CA ARG A 26 -4.25 0.59 -5.60
C ARG A 26 -4.25 2.07 -6.00
N GLY A 27 -3.68 2.94 -5.16
CA GLY A 27 -3.66 4.38 -5.39
C GLY A 27 -5.07 5.00 -5.40
N LYS A 28 -5.98 4.43 -4.64
CA LYS A 28 -7.36 4.92 -4.53
C LYS A 28 -7.46 6.09 -3.54
N PRO A 29 -8.42 7.01 -3.73
CA PRO A 29 -8.67 8.08 -2.76
C PRO A 29 -8.92 7.53 -1.36
N PHE A 30 -8.50 8.25 -0.32
CA PHE A 30 -8.75 7.84 1.07
C PHE A 30 -10.23 7.81 1.44
N THR A 31 -11.07 8.54 0.68
CA THR A 31 -12.53 8.54 0.80
C THR A 31 -13.18 7.21 0.41
N ASP A 32 -12.49 6.34 -0.35
CA ASP A 32 -13.03 5.04 -0.78
C ASP A 32 -13.24 4.06 0.40
N GLY A 33 -12.74 4.38 1.59
CA GLY A 33 -12.95 3.56 2.79
C GLY A 33 -14.43 3.40 3.18
N GLU A 34 -15.24 4.44 3.04
CA GLU A 34 -16.69 4.38 3.28
C GLU A 34 -17.39 3.54 2.21
N TYR A 35 -17.03 3.74 0.94
CA TYR A 35 -17.53 2.93 -0.17
C TYR A 35 -17.27 1.43 0.04
N VAL A 36 -16.05 1.07 0.49
CA VAL A 36 -15.70 -0.33 0.81
C VAL A 36 -16.55 -0.87 1.96
N LYS A 37 -16.82 -0.06 2.99
CA LYS A 37 -17.68 -0.46 4.12
C LYS A 37 -19.10 -0.76 3.64
N ASP A 38 -19.69 0.10 2.82
CA ASP A 38 -21.04 -0.09 2.28
C ASP A 38 -21.14 -1.34 1.40
N CYS A 39 -20.10 -1.62 0.61
CA CYS A 39 -20.01 -2.87 -0.17
C CYS A 39 -20.06 -4.10 0.74
N PHE A 40 -19.31 -4.09 1.86
CA PHE A 40 -19.32 -5.22 2.79
C PHE A 40 -20.65 -5.40 3.51
N ILE A 41 -21.33 -4.30 3.87
CA ILE A 41 -22.65 -4.34 4.50
C ILE A 41 -23.65 -5.03 3.55
N ARG A 42 -23.78 -4.54 2.31
CA ARG A 42 -24.73 -5.13 1.34
C ARG A 42 -24.39 -6.58 0.99
N ALA A 43 -23.10 -6.89 0.81
CA ALA A 43 -22.68 -8.26 0.52
C ALA A 43 -22.99 -9.19 1.70
N SER A 44 -22.83 -8.73 2.94
CA SER A 44 -23.10 -9.53 4.13
C SER A 44 -24.59 -9.81 4.33
N GLU A 45 -25.47 -8.86 3.97
CA GLU A 45 -26.93 -9.05 3.99
C GLU A 45 -27.37 -10.23 3.10
N GLU A 46 -26.77 -10.34 1.91
CA GLU A 46 -27.08 -11.41 0.96
C GLU A 46 -26.38 -12.72 1.30
N LEU A 47 -25.09 -12.68 1.64
CA LEU A 47 -24.28 -13.89 1.88
C LEU A 47 -24.63 -14.59 3.19
N PHE A 48 -25.07 -13.84 4.21
CA PHE A 48 -25.32 -14.37 5.55
C PHE A 48 -26.78 -14.29 5.97
N ARG A 49 -27.71 -14.15 5.00
CA ARG A 49 -29.15 -13.98 5.21
C ARG A 49 -29.75 -14.94 6.23
N ASP A 50 -29.42 -16.24 6.12
CA ASP A 50 -29.99 -17.29 6.97
C ASP A 50 -29.14 -17.59 8.22
N SER A 51 -28.09 -16.79 8.47
CA SER A 51 -27.19 -17.00 9.59
C SER A 51 -27.73 -16.37 10.89
N LYS A 52 -27.53 -17.05 12.01
CA LYS A 52 -27.89 -16.51 13.34
C LYS A 52 -27.03 -15.32 13.77
N ASN A 53 -25.90 -15.08 13.09
CA ASN A 53 -24.89 -14.10 13.50
C ASN A 53 -24.85 -12.85 12.61
N ILE A 54 -25.79 -12.71 11.67
CA ILE A 54 -25.78 -11.62 10.68
C ILE A 54 -25.71 -10.23 11.34
N ALA A 55 -26.45 -10.02 12.42
CA ALA A 55 -26.47 -8.76 13.16
C ALA A 55 -25.11 -8.43 13.79
N GLU A 56 -24.41 -9.43 14.32
CA GLU A 56 -23.07 -9.25 14.92
C GLU A 56 -22.02 -8.93 13.85
N ILE A 57 -22.06 -9.63 12.70
CA ILE A 57 -21.18 -9.39 11.57
C ILE A 57 -21.37 -7.96 11.04
N MET A 58 -22.61 -7.57 10.81
CA MET A 58 -22.98 -6.24 10.34
C MET A 58 -22.53 -5.14 11.31
N LYS A 59 -22.69 -5.37 12.62
CA LYS A 59 -22.19 -4.45 13.65
C LYS A 59 -20.68 -4.28 13.56
N LYS A 60 -19.91 -5.37 13.47
CA LYS A 60 -18.44 -5.31 13.35
C LYS A 60 -17.97 -4.58 12.09
N ILE A 61 -18.69 -4.72 10.97
CA ILE A 61 -18.38 -3.98 9.73
C ILE A 61 -18.70 -2.49 9.89
N LYS A 62 -19.83 -2.15 10.52
CA LYS A 62 -20.20 -0.75 10.79
C LYS A 62 -19.18 -0.06 11.71
N ASP A 63 -18.74 -0.76 12.75
CA ASP A 63 -17.76 -0.28 13.72
C ASP A 63 -16.34 -0.19 13.15
N LEU A 64 -16.09 -0.71 11.93
CA LEU A 64 -14.79 -0.69 11.28
C LEU A 64 -14.34 0.76 10.98
N PRO A 65 -13.26 1.28 11.58
CA PRO A 65 -12.90 2.68 11.38
C PRO A 65 -12.24 2.85 10.02
N LEU A 66 -12.96 3.40 9.02
CA LEU A 66 -12.51 3.58 7.63
C LEU A 66 -12.81 4.98 7.08
N SER A 67 -12.94 5.99 7.94
CA SER A 67 -13.06 7.38 7.48
C SER A 67 -11.82 7.78 6.68
N ALA A 68 -11.96 8.78 5.80
CA ALA A 68 -10.84 9.28 5.00
C ALA A 68 -9.62 9.65 5.86
N LYS A 69 -9.85 10.32 6.99
CA LYS A 69 -8.81 10.66 7.97
C LYS A 69 -8.13 9.41 8.52
N THR A 70 -8.91 8.40 8.89
CA THR A 70 -8.36 7.17 9.44
C THR A 70 -7.53 6.40 8.41
N VAL A 71 -8.00 6.29 7.16
CA VAL A 71 -7.25 5.64 6.08
C VAL A 71 -5.94 6.39 5.81
N GLN A 72 -5.98 7.73 5.82
CA GLN A 72 -4.79 8.57 5.71
C GLN A 72 -3.80 8.33 6.86
N ASP A 73 -4.26 8.39 8.11
CA ASP A 73 -3.42 8.21 9.30
C ASP A 73 -2.74 6.84 9.31
N ARG A 74 -3.49 5.78 8.97
CA ARG A 74 -2.91 4.43 8.87
C ARG A 74 -1.90 4.31 7.74
N THR A 75 -2.18 4.93 6.59
CA THR A 75 -1.26 4.96 5.46
C THR A 75 0.03 5.68 5.83
N ALA A 76 -0.06 6.82 6.53
CA ALA A 76 1.10 7.55 7.04
C ALA A 76 1.90 6.69 8.05
N LYS A 77 1.22 6.02 8.99
CA LYS A 77 1.87 5.15 9.97
C LYS A 77 2.60 3.96 9.31
N MET A 78 1.97 3.32 8.31
CA MET A 78 2.60 2.27 7.52
C MET A 78 3.79 2.80 6.71
N SER A 79 3.66 3.98 6.10
CA SER A 79 4.75 4.65 5.38
C SER A 79 5.94 4.97 6.29
N SER A 80 5.68 5.48 7.49
CA SER A 80 6.72 5.77 8.49
C SER A 80 7.45 4.50 8.92
N ASN A 81 6.74 3.39 9.11
CA ASN A 81 7.35 2.11 9.44
C ASN A 81 8.28 1.60 8.31
N VAL A 82 7.83 1.72 7.05
CA VAL A 82 8.66 1.37 5.88
C VAL A 82 9.89 2.27 5.80
N ALA A 83 9.73 3.58 6.01
CA ALA A 83 10.85 4.52 6.01
C ALA A 83 11.87 4.20 7.11
N HIS A 84 11.40 3.88 8.32
CA HIS A 84 12.26 3.47 9.44
C HIS A 84 13.10 2.23 9.08
N MET A 85 12.44 1.15 8.62
CA MET A 85 13.14 -0.07 8.19
C MET A 85 14.13 0.19 7.04
N GLN A 86 13.79 1.09 6.11
CA GLN A 86 14.69 1.46 5.03
C GLN A 86 15.92 2.23 5.54
N VAL A 87 15.75 3.14 6.50
CA VAL A 87 16.87 3.88 7.10
C VAL A 87 17.80 2.93 7.83
N GLU A 88 17.29 1.99 8.62
CA GLU A 88 18.10 0.95 9.27
C GLU A 88 18.86 0.11 8.24
N ASP A 89 18.18 -0.37 7.18
CA ASP A 89 18.82 -1.15 6.12
C ASP A 89 19.90 -0.34 5.36
N ILE A 90 19.71 0.98 5.21
CA ILE A 90 20.71 1.90 4.61
C ILE A 90 21.93 2.05 5.52
N GLN A 91 21.73 2.26 6.82
CA GLN A 91 22.81 2.39 7.80
C GLN A 91 23.68 1.12 7.89
N LEU A 92 23.08 -0.05 7.68
CA LEU A 92 23.77 -1.34 7.68
C LEU A 92 24.44 -1.68 6.34
N ALA A 93 24.24 -0.89 5.28
CA ALA A 93 24.77 -1.21 3.97
C ALA A 93 26.26 -0.86 3.84
N SER A 94 27.07 -1.80 3.33
CA SER A 94 28.49 -1.56 3.09
C SER A 94 28.78 -0.59 1.94
N ALA A 95 27.84 -0.46 1.01
CA ALA A 95 27.92 0.47 -0.11
C ALA A 95 26.51 0.87 -0.56
N LEU A 96 26.39 2.06 -1.14
CA LEU A 96 25.15 2.59 -1.70
C LEU A 96 25.39 3.03 -3.14
N SER A 97 24.36 2.93 -3.98
CA SER A 97 24.36 3.58 -5.30
C SER A 97 23.15 4.48 -5.42
N LEU A 98 23.35 5.63 -6.07
CA LEU A 98 22.33 6.66 -6.25
C LEU A 98 22.05 6.82 -7.75
N ALA A 99 20.78 6.84 -8.12
CA ALA A 99 20.34 7.18 -9.48
C ALA A 99 19.42 8.40 -9.43
N ILE A 100 19.75 9.43 -10.21
CA ILE A 100 18.97 10.67 -10.32
C ILE A 100 18.34 10.68 -11.71
N LEU A 101 17.01 10.66 -11.78
CA LEU A 101 16.27 10.73 -13.03
C LEU A 101 15.50 12.06 -13.12
N PRO A 102 15.62 12.80 -14.24
CA PRO A 102 14.76 13.95 -14.49
C PRO A 102 13.32 13.46 -14.68
N HIS A 103 12.37 14.07 -13.99
CA HIS A 103 10.96 13.74 -14.12
C HIS A 103 10.14 15.01 -14.38
N LYS A 104 9.54 15.11 -15.57
CA LYS A 104 8.56 16.16 -15.87
C LYS A 104 7.16 15.60 -15.69
N ARG A 105 6.37 16.18 -14.78
CA ARG A 105 4.92 15.98 -14.76
C ARG A 105 4.29 16.95 -15.74
N HIS A 106 3.43 16.47 -16.63
CA HIS A 106 2.60 17.34 -17.45
C HIS A 106 1.68 18.16 -16.53
N GLY A 107 1.64 19.49 -16.72
CA GLY A 107 0.75 20.39 -15.99
C GLY A 107 1.33 21.07 -14.74
N THR A 108 2.61 20.87 -14.41
CA THR A 108 3.27 21.61 -13.30
C THR A 108 4.45 22.43 -13.83
N SER A 109 4.50 23.72 -13.49
CA SER A 109 5.61 24.63 -13.86
C SER A 109 6.94 24.28 -13.18
N SER A 110 6.89 23.57 -12.05
CA SER A 110 8.08 23.22 -11.27
C SER A 110 8.74 21.92 -11.75
N PRO A 111 10.06 21.91 -12.00
CA PRO A 111 10.78 20.68 -12.30
C PRO A 111 10.90 19.80 -11.05
N PHE A 112 10.64 18.50 -11.20
CA PHE A 112 10.85 17.50 -10.15
C PHE A 112 12.01 16.56 -10.53
N ARG A 113 12.77 16.10 -9.55
CA ARG A 113 13.80 15.07 -9.72
C ARG A 113 13.42 13.85 -8.90
N GLN A 114 13.49 12.67 -9.51
CA GLN A 114 13.30 11.42 -8.78
C GLN A 114 14.66 10.84 -8.45
N VAL A 115 14.89 10.55 -7.16
CA VAL A 115 16.14 9.96 -6.66
C VAL A 115 15.85 8.55 -6.17
N TYR A 116 16.66 7.59 -6.61
CA TYR A 116 16.61 6.19 -6.18
C TYR A 116 17.89 5.85 -5.42
N VAL A 117 17.74 5.28 -4.23
CA VAL A 117 18.85 4.76 -3.42
C VAL A 117 18.78 3.24 -3.44
N VAL A 118 19.88 2.57 -3.79
CA VAL A 118 19.97 1.11 -3.77
C VAL A 118 21.06 0.70 -2.78
N PRO A 119 20.67 0.13 -1.62
CA PRO A 119 21.61 -0.46 -0.67
C PRO A 119 22.26 -1.73 -1.22
N ARG A 120 23.59 -1.79 -1.22
CA ARG A 120 24.38 -2.98 -1.61
C ARG A 120 24.92 -3.63 -0.34
N SER A 121 24.20 -4.63 0.17
CA SER A 121 24.64 -5.51 1.27
C SER A 121 24.93 -6.91 0.74
N LYS A 122 26.07 -7.50 1.14
CA LYS A 122 26.51 -8.85 0.72
C LYS A 122 25.52 -9.98 1.08
N ARG A 123 24.56 -9.76 2.00
CA ARG A 123 23.64 -10.79 2.52
C ARG A 123 22.22 -10.79 1.89
N ARG A 124 21.82 -9.78 1.11
CA ARG A 124 20.41 -9.61 0.65
C ARG A 124 20.21 -9.41 -0.85
N THR A 125 21.23 -9.60 -1.67
CA THR A 125 21.17 -9.43 -3.14
C THR A 125 20.07 -10.28 -3.79
N ALA A 126 19.63 -11.39 -3.16
CA ALA A 126 18.62 -12.29 -3.72
C ALA A 126 17.15 -11.81 -3.57
N ARG A 127 16.79 -11.08 -2.51
CA ARG A 127 15.36 -10.76 -2.22
C ARG A 127 14.87 -9.46 -2.88
N ILE A 128 15.71 -8.43 -2.89
CA ILE A 128 15.35 -7.12 -3.47
C ILE A 128 15.39 -7.17 -5.00
N ALA A 129 16.30 -7.97 -5.59
CA ALA A 129 16.36 -8.18 -7.04
C ALA A 129 15.06 -8.76 -7.61
N THR A 130 14.40 -9.68 -6.89
CA THR A 130 13.12 -10.27 -7.31
C THR A 130 11.97 -9.27 -7.24
N ALA A 131 11.91 -8.42 -6.20
CA ALA A 131 10.88 -7.39 -6.06
C ALA A 131 11.04 -6.25 -7.09
N LEU A 132 12.28 -5.84 -7.39
CA LEU A 132 12.57 -4.84 -8.42
C LEU A 132 12.38 -5.40 -9.83
N ARG A 133 12.71 -6.68 -10.11
CA ARG A 133 12.36 -7.34 -11.38
C ARG A 133 10.85 -7.42 -11.58
N ALA A 134 10.09 -7.81 -10.56
CA ALA A 134 8.63 -7.89 -10.65
C ALA A 134 7.95 -6.53 -10.89
N ASN A 135 8.46 -5.45 -10.27
CA ASN A 135 7.92 -4.10 -10.45
C ASN A 135 8.40 -3.41 -11.73
N SER A 136 9.64 -3.66 -12.18
CA SER A 136 10.15 -3.17 -13.47
C SER A 136 9.46 -3.85 -14.65
N TRP A 137 9.25 -5.17 -14.61
CA TRP A 137 8.52 -5.90 -15.65
C TRP A 137 7.05 -5.47 -15.74
N ARG A 138 6.37 -5.23 -14.61
CA ARG A 138 5.00 -4.70 -14.62
C ARG A 138 4.89 -3.29 -15.22
N ARG A 139 5.90 -2.43 -15.03
CA ARG A 139 5.95 -1.11 -15.68
C ARG A 139 6.32 -1.20 -17.15
N TYR A 140 7.30 -2.04 -17.51
CA TYR A 140 7.70 -2.25 -18.91
C TYR A 140 6.56 -2.85 -19.75
N SER A 141 5.87 -3.87 -19.23
CA SER A 141 4.72 -4.49 -19.91
C SER A 141 3.56 -3.52 -20.13
N LYS A 142 3.25 -2.65 -19.15
CA LYS A 142 2.22 -1.61 -19.32
C LYS A 142 2.62 -0.50 -20.30
N CYS A 143 3.91 -0.17 -20.41
CA CYS A 143 4.41 0.76 -21.42
C CYS A 143 4.37 0.15 -22.83
N CYS A 144 4.69 -1.15 -22.99
CA CYS A 144 4.61 -1.81 -24.29
C CYS A 144 3.16 -2.02 -24.77
N ALA A 145 2.20 -2.21 -23.87
CA ALA A 145 0.79 -2.39 -24.23
C ALA A 145 0.07 -1.09 -24.66
N LYS A 146 0.73 0.06 -24.63
CA LYS A 146 0.15 1.38 -24.98
C LYS A 146 0.83 2.05 -26.19
N MET A 147 1.42 1.27 -27.09
CA MET A 147 1.83 1.77 -28.40
C MET A 147 0.60 1.80 -29.31
N PRO A 148 0.05 2.96 -29.72
CA PRO A 148 -0.90 2.99 -30.82
C PRO A 148 -0.17 2.55 -32.09
N GLY A 149 -0.77 1.60 -32.82
CA GLY A 149 -0.30 1.19 -34.13
C GLY A 149 -0.13 2.42 -35.03
N ARG A 150 1.08 2.59 -35.55
CA ARG A 150 1.29 3.43 -36.73
C ARG A 150 0.74 2.68 -37.94
N GLN A 151 -0.04 3.40 -38.74
CA GLN A 151 -0.29 3.10 -40.15
C GLN A 151 1.01 2.85 -40.90
#